data_AF-A0A7S3XFA8-F1
#
_entry.id   AF-A0A7S3XFA8-F1
#
_cell.length_a   1.000
_cell.length_b   1.000
_cell.length_c   1.000
_cell.angle_alpha   90.00
_cell.angle_beta   90.00
_cell.angle_gamma   90.00
#
_symmetry.space_group_name_H-M   'P 1'
#
loop_
_entity.id
_entity.type
_entity.pdbx_description
1 polymer ?
#
loop_
_entity_poly.entity_id
_entity_poly.type
_entity_poly.pdbx_seq_one_letter_code
_entity_poly.pdbx_strand_id
1 'polypeptide(L)'
;EKHSFSDPVCEFLECLYVSYDFDGAQQHLRECANVLSNDFFLVACKDEFVESARHLIFETYCRIHHVIDIAMLGEKLNMDQADAERWVVNLIRHAGLDAKIDSQAGTVIMGSKA
;
A
#
# COMPACT_ATOMS: atom_id res chain seq x y z
N GLU A 1 5.24 -0.97 -24.29
CA GLU A 1 3.81 -0.61 -24.35
C GLU A 1 3.49 0.83 -23.89
N LYS A 2 4.40 1.55 -23.19
CA LYS A 2 4.22 2.97 -22.79
C LYS A 2 3.92 3.98 -23.91
N HIS A 3 4.17 3.65 -25.17
CA HIS A 3 4.05 4.63 -26.26
C HIS A 3 2.61 4.87 -26.74
N SER A 4 1.61 4.14 -26.24
CA SER A 4 0.25 4.27 -26.77
C SER A 4 -0.88 4.27 -25.74
N PHE A 5 -0.61 3.97 -24.46
CA PHE A 5 -1.64 3.96 -23.41
C PHE A 5 -0.98 4.31 -22.07
N SER A 6 -1.41 5.41 -21.45
CA SER A 6 -1.05 5.80 -20.08
C SER A 6 -2.34 5.79 -19.29
N ASP A 7 -2.40 4.94 -18.27
CA ASP A 7 -3.53 4.85 -17.37
C ASP A 7 -3.00 4.84 -15.93
N PRO A 8 -3.78 5.38 -14.98
CA PRO A 8 -3.31 5.55 -13.60
C PRO A 8 -2.95 4.23 -12.92
N VAL A 9 -3.49 3.08 -13.36
CA VAL A 9 -3.12 1.76 -12.85
C VAL A 9 -1.73 1.34 -13.35
N CYS A 10 -1.41 1.57 -14.62
CA CYS A 10 -0.06 1.36 -15.13
C CYS A 10 0.95 2.27 -14.43
N GLU A 11 0.62 3.55 -14.25
CA GLU A 11 1.50 4.52 -13.57
C GLU A 11 1.71 4.17 -12.10
N PHE A 12 0.66 3.69 -11.40
CA PHE A 12 0.77 3.15 -10.04
C PHE A 12 1.76 1.99 -9.94
N LEU A 13 1.67 1.01 -10.84
CA LEU A 13 2.57 -0.14 -10.84
C LEU A 13 4.01 0.25 -11.22
N GLU A 14 4.17 1.22 -12.11
CA GLU A 14 5.48 1.77 -12.43
C GLU A 14 6.12 2.47 -11.23
N CYS A 15 5.36 3.31 -10.52
CA CYS A 15 5.81 3.94 -9.29
C CYS A 15 6.26 2.90 -8.26
N LEU A 16 5.54 1.79 -8.10
CA LEU A 16 5.89 0.76 -7.12
C LEU A 16 7.08 -0.13 -7.51
N TYR A 17 7.14 -0.60 -8.75
CA TYR A 17 8.10 -1.63 -9.16
C TYR A 17 9.32 -1.10 -9.92
N VAL A 18 9.24 0.10 -10.49
CA VAL A 18 10.33 0.67 -11.30
C VAL A 18 10.98 1.83 -10.56
N SER A 19 10.18 2.81 -10.15
CA SER A 19 10.69 4.07 -9.57
C SER A 19 10.81 4.04 -8.05
N TYR A 20 10.18 3.06 -7.38
CA TYR A 20 10.03 3.00 -5.92
C TYR A 20 9.51 4.32 -5.31
N ASP A 21 8.67 5.02 -6.07
CA ASP A 21 8.06 6.28 -5.66
C ASP A 21 6.72 6.01 -4.98
N PHE A 22 6.76 5.90 -3.65
CA PHE A 22 5.57 5.64 -2.85
C PHE A 22 4.63 6.84 -2.74
N ASP A 23 5.14 8.08 -2.88
CA ASP A 23 4.30 9.28 -2.92
C ASP A 23 3.50 9.34 -4.22
N GLY A 24 4.18 9.09 -5.36
CA GLY A 24 3.54 8.95 -6.66
C GLY A 24 2.52 7.80 -6.68
N ALA A 25 2.88 6.64 -6.15
CA ALA A 25 1.97 5.50 -6.05
C ALA A 25 0.70 5.82 -5.24
N GLN A 26 0.83 6.55 -4.12
CA GLN A 26 -0.31 6.97 -3.32
C GLN A 26 -1.25 7.92 -4.09
N GLN A 27 -0.68 8.87 -4.84
CA GLN A 27 -1.45 9.80 -5.65
C GLN A 27 -2.20 9.06 -6.77
N HIS A 28 -1.51 8.19 -7.51
CA HIS A 28 -2.12 7.39 -8.57
C HIS A 28 -3.16 6.39 -8.04
N LEU A 29 -3.02 5.87 -6.82
CA LEU A 29 -4.04 5.02 -6.20
C LEU A 29 -5.37 5.77 -6.02
N ARG A 30 -5.34 7.05 -5.64
CA ARG A 30 -6.56 7.89 -5.53
C ARG A 30 -7.20 8.11 -6.89
N GLU A 31 -6.39 8.32 -7.92
CA GLU A 31 -6.84 8.48 -9.30
C GLU A 31 -7.46 7.18 -9.84
N CYS A 32 -6.82 6.03 -9.59
CA CYS A 32 -7.35 4.71 -9.90
C CYS A 32 -8.73 4.51 -9.28
N ALA A 33 -8.90 4.84 -7.99
CA ALA A 33 -10.17 4.70 -7.29
C ALA A 33 -11.28 5.55 -7.93
N ASN A 34 -10.94 6.74 -8.44
CA ASN A 34 -11.89 7.59 -9.16
C ASN A 34 -12.22 7.02 -10.55
N VAL A 35 -11.23 6.56 -11.30
CA VAL A 35 -11.46 5.91 -12.62
C VAL A 35 -12.33 4.67 -12.48
N LEU A 36 -12.00 3.79 -11.52
CA LEU A 36 -12.79 2.59 -11.20
C LEU A 36 -14.22 2.93 -10.78
N SER A 37 -14.42 4.03 -10.04
CA SER A 37 -15.76 4.48 -9.66
C SER A 37 -16.63 4.93 -10.83
N ASN A 38 -16.02 5.38 -11.93
CA ASN A 38 -16.72 5.86 -13.11
C ASN A 38 -16.82 4.78 -14.22
N ASP A 39 -16.24 3.60 -13.99
CA ASP A 39 -16.28 2.49 -14.94
C ASP A 39 -17.47 1.55 -14.66
N PHE A 40 -18.27 1.29 -15.68
CA PHE A 40 -19.49 0.49 -15.57
C PHE A 40 -19.24 -0.97 -15.15
N PHE A 41 -18.09 -1.54 -15.52
CA PHE A 41 -17.76 -2.94 -15.23
C PHE A 41 -16.93 -3.09 -13.96
N LEU A 42 -16.04 -2.13 -13.67
CA LEU A 42 -15.04 -2.25 -12.61
C LEU A 42 -15.44 -1.59 -11.29
N VAL A 43 -16.55 -0.84 -11.25
CA VAL A 43 -17.02 -0.19 -10.01
C VAL A 43 -17.22 -1.18 -8.85
N ALA A 44 -17.64 -2.41 -9.14
CA ALA A 44 -17.83 -3.46 -8.12
C ALA A 44 -16.50 -3.95 -7.52
N CYS A 45 -15.39 -3.81 -8.26
CA CYS A 45 -14.06 -4.26 -7.83
C CYS A 45 -13.24 -3.13 -7.19
N LYS A 46 -13.77 -1.91 -7.14
CA LYS A 46 -13.04 -0.74 -6.63
C LYS A 46 -12.49 -0.95 -5.22
N ASP A 47 -13.32 -1.37 -4.29
CA ASP A 47 -12.93 -1.48 -2.88
C ASP A 47 -11.89 -2.60 -2.70
N GLU A 48 -12.08 -3.73 -3.38
CA GLU A 48 -11.13 -4.85 -3.40
C GLU A 48 -9.79 -4.46 -4.05
N PHE A 49 -9.83 -3.66 -5.12
CA PHE A 49 -8.64 -3.12 -5.77
C PHE A 49 -7.86 -2.19 -4.82
N VAL A 50 -8.54 -1.26 -4.14
CA VAL A 50 -7.88 -0.33 -3.22
C VAL A 50 -7.26 -1.06 -2.03
N GLU A 51 -7.95 -2.06 -1.48
CA GLU A 51 -7.40 -2.91 -0.42
C GLU A 51 -6.17 -3.69 -0.90
N SER A 52 -6.27 -4.35 -2.07
CA SER A 52 -5.16 -5.10 -2.68
C SER A 52 -3.96 -4.21 -3.00
N ALA A 53 -4.19 -3.01 -3.50
CA ALA A 53 -3.14 -2.04 -3.78
C ALA A 53 -2.42 -1.59 -2.49
N ARG A 54 -3.16 -1.35 -1.41
CA ARG A 54 -2.57 -1.05 -0.09
C ARG A 54 -1.69 -2.19 0.42
N HIS A 55 -2.13 -3.44 0.25
CA HIS A 55 -1.30 -4.60 0.55
C HIS A 55 -0.01 -4.62 -0.27
N LEU A 56 -0.08 -4.33 -1.57
CA LEU A 56 1.07 -4.30 -2.47
C LEU A 56 2.09 -3.22 -2.09
N ILE A 57 1.60 -2.01 -1.78
CA ILE A 57 2.41 -0.88 -1.31
C ILE A 57 3.15 -1.29 -0.04
N PHE A 58 2.42 -1.83 0.94
CA PHE A 58 2.99 -2.27 2.21
C PHE A 58 4.02 -3.40 2.02
N GLU A 59 3.70 -4.45 1.26
CA GLU A 59 4.62 -5.56 1.03
C GLU A 59 5.92 -5.08 0.38
N THR A 60 5.81 -4.22 -0.63
CA THR A 60 6.96 -3.64 -1.32
C THR A 60 7.78 -2.78 -0.36
N TYR A 61 7.12 -1.97 0.47
CA TYR A 61 7.78 -1.10 1.46
C TYR A 61 8.48 -1.90 2.56
N CYS A 62 7.85 -2.96 3.07
CA CYS A 62 8.41 -3.87 4.07
C CYS A 62 9.55 -4.72 3.55
N ARG A 63 9.61 -4.99 2.24
CA ARG A 63 10.72 -5.73 1.65
C ARG A 63 12.02 -4.92 1.64
N ILE A 64 11.93 -3.59 1.58
CA ILE A 64 13.11 -2.70 1.52
C ILE A 64 13.40 -2.01 2.88
N HIS A 65 12.43 -1.93 3.80
CA HIS A 65 12.59 -1.33 5.13
C HIS A 65 12.42 -2.35 6.26
N HIS A 66 13.43 -2.46 7.13
CA HIS A 66 13.41 -3.35 8.29
C HIS A 66 12.67 -2.73 9.49
N VAL A 67 12.69 -1.41 9.64
CA VAL A 67 11.99 -0.67 10.68
C VAL A 67 11.10 0.38 10.01
N ILE A 68 9.81 0.34 10.32
CA ILE A 68 8.78 1.13 9.65
C ILE A 68 7.99 1.89 10.69
N ASP A 69 7.89 3.20 10.52
CA ASP A 69 7.04 4.02 11.37
C ASP A 69 5.56 3.90 10.95
N ILE A 70 4.68 3.64 11.91
CA ILE A 70 3.24 3.43 11.64
C ILE A 70 2.58 4.74 11.20
N ALA A 71 3.02 5.90 11.70
CA ALA A 71 2.44 7.18 11.29
C ALA A 71 2.83 7.49 9.84
N MET A 72 4.11 7.29 9.46
CA MET A 72 4.55 7.43 8.08
C MET A 72 3.82 6.45 7.15
N LEU A 73 3.62 5.21 7.59
CA LEU A 73 2.87 4.22 6.81
C LEU A 73 1.41 4.65 6.63
N GLY A 74 0.78 5.22 7.66
CA GLY A 74 -0.57 5.74 7.58
C GLY A 74 -0.71 6.85 6.53
N GLU A 75 0.25 7.79 6.51
CA GLU A 75 0.31 8.83 5.48
C GLU A 75 0.38 8.23 4.07
N LYS A 76 1.26 7.23 3.87
CA LYS A 76 1.45 6.54 2.57
C LYS A 76 0.22 5.76 2.11
N LEU A 77 -0.52 5.16 3.06
CA LEU A 77 -1.68 4.31 2.75
C LEU A 77 -3.01 5.08 2.74
N ASN A 78 -2.99 6.41 2.92
CA ASN A 78 -4.17 7.26 3.06
C ASN A 78 -5.10 6.79 4.20
N MET A 79 -4.54 6.61 5.39
CA MET A 79 -5.28 6.19 6.57
C MET A 79 -4.78 6.96 7.81
N ASP A 80 -5.69 7.19 8.76
CA ASP A 80 -5.33 7.80 10.03
C ASP A 80 -4.44 6.85 10.84
N GLN A 81 -3.62 7.39 11.74
CA GLN A 81 -2.66 6.60 12.52
C GLN A 81 -3.32 5.44 13.29
N ALA A 82 -4.52 5.65 13.85
CA ALA A 82 -5.26 4.61 14.57
C ALA A 82 -5.76 3.50 13.64
N ASP A 83 -6.21 3.86 12.43
CA ASP A 83 -6.62 2.90 11.42
C ASP A 83 -5.43 2.17 10.82
N ALA A 84 -4.29 2.85 10.65
CA ALA A 84 -3.03 2.26 10.23
C ALA A 84 -2.54 1.20 11.21
N GLU A 85 -2.55 1.50 12.51
CA GLU A 85 -2.16 0.54 13.53
C GLU A 85 -3.06 -0.70 13.51
N ARG A 86 -4.39 -0.49 13.46
CA ARG A 86 -5.35 -1.60 13.37
C ARG A 86 -5.17 -2.42 12.10
N TRP A 87 -4.92 -1.76 10.98
CA TRP A 87 -4.72 -2.39 9.67
C TRP A 87 -3.44 -3.24 9.68
N VAL A 88 -2.32 -2.70 10.17
CA VAL A 88 -1.06 -3.45 10.30
C VAL A 88 -1.19 -4.64 11.25
N VAL A 89 -1.85 -4.46 12.40
CA VAL A 89 -2.10 -5.56 13.34
C VAL A 89 -2.92 -6.67 12.69
N ASN A 90 -3.98 -6.31 11.97
CA ASN A 90 -4.78 -7.27 11.22
C ASN A 90 -3.94 -7.96 10.14
N LEU A 91 -3.08 -7.21 9.44
CA LEU A 91 -2.23 -7.74 8.41
C LEU A 91 -1.24 -8.77 8.94
N ILE A 92 -0.51 -8.45 10.01
CA ILE A 92 0.47 -9.38 10.61
C ILE A 92 -0.22 -10.65 11.10
N ARG A 93 -1.43 -10.52 11.68
CA ARG A 93 -2.21 -11.67 12.19
C ARG A 93 -2.75 -12.57 11.09
N HIS A 94 -3.22 -12.02 9.97
CA HIS A 94 -3.90 -12.80 8.92
C HIS A 94 -2.96 -13.19 7.77
N ALA A 95 -1.94 -12.41 7.47
CA ALA A 95 -1.01 -12.66 6.37
C ALA A 95 0.22 -13.51 6.77
N GLY A 96 0.37 -13.85 8.07
CA GLY A 96 1.48 -14.66 8.55
C GLY A 96 2.85 -14.00 8.36
N LEU A 97 2.90 -12.67 8.36
CA LEU A 97 4.13 -11.90 8.28
C LEU A 97 4.92 -12.07 9.59
N ASP A 98 6.18 -12.44 9.48
CA ASP A 98 7.10 -12.44 10.63
C ASP A 98 7.48 -10.98 10.91
N ALA A 99 6.71 -10.32 11.77
CA ALA A 99 6.89 -8.91 12.11
C ALA A 99 6.51 -8.66 13.57
N LYS A 100 7.26 -7.77 14.22
CA LYS A 100 7.07 -7.37 15.61
C LYS A 100 6.66 -5.91 15.69
N ILE A 101 5.56 -5.64 16.39
CA ILE A 101 5.08 -4.27 16.62
C ILE A 101 5.68 -3.76 17.94
N ASP A 102 6.31 -2.59 17.89
CA ASP A 102 6.69 -1.81 19.04
C ASP A 102 5.68 -0.68 19.24
N SER A 103 4.67 -0.93 20.07
CA SER A 103 3.62 0.05 20.36
C SER A 103 4.11 1.24 21.18
N GLN A 104 5.29 1.17 21.84
CA GLN A 104 5.84 2.32 22.57
C GLN A 104 6.53 3.29 21.62
N ALA A 105 7.22 2.76 20.62
CA ALA A 105 7.89 3.55 19.60
C ALA A 105 7.01 3.82 18.36
N GLY A 106 5.83 3.22 18.26
CA GLY A 106 4.94 3.36 17.10
C GLY A 106 5.54 2.77 15.82
N THR A 107 6.41 1.76 15.94
CA THR A 107 7.16 1.18 14.82
C THR A 107 6.91 -0.31 14.64
N VAL A 108 7.04 -0.77 13.41
CA VAL A 108 6.93 -2.17 13.01
C VAL A 108 8.31 -2.62 12.57
N ILE A 109 8.81 -3.67 13.20
CA ILE A 109 10.08 -4.29 12.89
C ILE A 109 9.79 -5.56 12.11
N MET A 110 10.18 -5.61 10.85
CA MET A 110 10.03 -6.82 10.03
C MET A 110 11.09 -7.83 10.45
N GLY A 111 10.69 -9.07 10.72
CA GLY A 111 11.58 -10.19 10.94
C GLY A 111 12.31 -10.53 9.64
N SER A 112 13.64 -10.58 9.69
CA SER A 112 14.42 -11.11 8.57
C SER A 112 14.11 -12.60 8.44
N LYS A 113 13.50 -13.02 7.32
CA LYS A 113 13.42 -14.44 6.97
C LYS A 113 14.86 -14.98 6.94
N ALA A 114 15.23 -15.77 7.94
CA ALA A 114 16.44 -16.56 7.96
C ALA A 114 16.26 -17.82 7.10
#